data_AF-A0A2E6WR07-F1
#
_entry.id   AF-A0A2E6WR07-F1
#
_cell.length_a   1.000
_cell.length_b   1.000
_cell.length_c   1.000
_cell.angle_alpha   90.00
_cell.angle_beta   90.00
_cell.angle_gamma   90.00
#
_symmetry.space_group_name_H-M   'P 1'
#
loop_
_entity.id
_entity.type
_entity.pdbx_description
1 polymer ?
#
loop_
_entity_poly.entity_id
_entity_poly.type
_entity_poly.pdbx_seq_one_letter_code
_entity_poly.pdbx_strand_id
1 'polypeptide(L)'
;MIYEFRTYNLNVGKIPEYHQIFSKKIIRRQEYSKISGHWYTETGSLNQMIAIWPYESLEKRKEIREIVETVDNGSVWPPQSGNIIINMTSEIYLPTPFMRPLEPKTMGPLYEIRYYSYPQELIPDVIDAWGKAMPKREELSPLVGCWYSDFGGTRNFVSLWSYKNFEERLEVREKARESGWPPKDAPIPTLQENKIMWPAKFSPLQ
;
A
#
# COMPACT_ATOMS: atom_id res chain seq x y z
N MET A 1 -13.80 1.04 -8.19
CA MET A 1 -12.47 0.43 -7.96
C MET A 1 -12.15 0.50 -6.48
N ILE A 2 -11.74 -0.62 -5.91
CA ILE A 2 -11.25 -0.77 -4.53
C ILE A 2 -9.79 -1.26 -4.56
N TYR A 3 -9.09 -1.10 -3.46
CA TYR A 3 -7.73 -1.60 -3.27
C TYR A 3 -7.67 -2.48 -2.03
N GLU A 4 -7.28 -3.74 -2.21
CA GLU A 4 -7.01 -4.65 -1.10
C GLU A 4 -5.53 -4.57 -0.72
N PHE A 5 -5.28 -4.16 0.52
CA PHE A 5 -3.97 -4.18 1.15
C PHE A 5 -3.87 -5.49 1.92
N ARG A 6 -2.94 -6.35 1.52
CA ARG A 6 -2.59 -7.55 2.28
C ARG A 6 -1.27 -7.35 2.96
N THR A 7 -1.28 -7.37 4.29
CA THR A 7 -0.06 -7.36 5.11
C THR A 7 0.16 -8.75 5.69
N TYR A 8 1.34 -9.32 5.46
CA TYR A 8 1.73 -10.63 5.97
C TYR A 8 2.83 -10.43 7.02
N ASN A 9 2.57 -10.86 8.25
CA ASN A 9 3.59 -10.99 9.28
C ASN A 9 4.30 -12.32 9.09
N LEU A 10 5.61 -12.29 8.88
CA LEU A 10 6.41 -13.49 8.66
C LEU A 10 7.22 -13.87 9.90
N ASN A 11 7.59 -15.13 10.01
CA ASN A 11 8.63 -15.54 10.95
C ASN A 11 9.95 -14.80 10.63
N VAL A 12 10.73 -14.53 11.68
CA VAL A 12 11.98 -13.78 11.56
C VAL A 12 12.91 -14.41 10.52
N GLY A 13 13.43 -13.59 9.60
CA GLY A 13 14.35 -14.04 8.55
C GLY A 13 13.71 -14.75 7.37
N LYS A 14 12.37 -14.84 7.29
CA LYS A 14 11.67 -15.57 6.21
C LYS A 14 11.30 -14.75 4.98
N ILE A 15 11.64 -13.46 4.93
CA ILE A 15 11.40 -12.62 3.74
C ILE A 15 12.00 -13.23 2.44
N PRO A 16 13.26 -13.69 2.41
CA PRO A 16 13.83 -14.25 1.18
C PRO A 16 13.10 -15.52 0.69
N GLU A 17 12.75 -16.41 1.61
CA GLU A 17 11.99 -17.63 1.32
C GLU A 17 10.58 -17.29 0.79
N TYR A 18 9.89 -16.36 1.46
CA TYR A 18 8.59 -15.87 1.01
C TYR A 18 8.66 -15.30 -0.41
N HIS A 19 9.66 -14.48 -0.72
CA HIS A 19 9.83 -13.92 -2.06
C HIS A 19 10.04 -15.00 -3.13
N GLN A 20 10.80 -16.05 -2.85
CA GLN A 20 10.98 -17.16 -3.80
C GLN A 20 9.69 -17.93 -4.07
N ILE A 21 8.87 -18.13 -3.03
CA ILE A 21 7.58 -18.82 -3.15
C ILE A 21 6.56 -17.94 -3.88
N PHE A 22 6.48 -16.66 -3.52
CA PHE A 22 5.53 -15.70 -4.09
C PHE A 22 5.85 -15.39 -5.55
N SER A 23 7.12 -15.17 -5.91
CA SER A 23 7.54 -14.79 -7.27
C SER A 23 7.22 -15.85 -8.32
N LYS A 24 7.21 -17.14 -7.93
CA LYS A 24 6.81 -18.25 -8.81
C LYS A 24 5.32 -18.22 -9.14
N LYS A 25 4.47 -17.85 -8.17
CA LYS A 25 3.01 -17.85 -8.30
C LYS A 25 2.47 -16.55 -8.90
N ILE A 26 3.12 -15.42 -8.62
CA ILE A 26 2.65 -14.10 -9.06
C ILE A 26 2.58 -13.96 -10.57
N ILE A 27 3.44 -14.65 -11.32
CA ILE A 27 3.47 -14.62 -12.79
C ILE A 27 2.10 -15.05 -13.35
N ARG A 28 1.63 -16.24 -12.97
CA ARG A 28 0.33 -16.76 -13.42
C ARG A 28 -0.84 -16.02 -12.78
N ARG A 29 -0.72 -15.64 -11.50
CA ARG A 29 -1.77 -14.87 -10.81
C ARG A 29 -2.10 -13.55 -11.53
N GLN A 30 -1.10 -12.93 -12.15
CA GLN A 30 -1.27 -11.68 -12.89
C GLN A 30 -2.01 -11.84 -14.23
N GLU A 31 -2.32 -13.05 -14.69
CA GLU A 31 -3.26 -13.26 -15.81
C GLU A 31 -4.70 -12.92 -15.40
N TYR A 32 -5.02 -13.01 -14.11
CA TYR A 32 -6.37 -12.79 -13.56
C TYR A 32 -6.52 -11.48 -12.81
N SER A 33 -5.48 -11.05 -12.08
CA SER A 33 -5.46 -9.77 -11.37
C SER A 33 -4.06 -9.22 -11.33
N LYS A 34 -3.84 -8.04 -11.93
CA LYS A 34 -2.58 -7.32 -11.84
C LYS A 34 -2.38 -6.82 -10.41
N ILE A 35 -1.18 -7.00 -9.87
CA ILE A 35 -0.80 -6.41 -8.58
C ILE A 35 -0.36 -4.95 -8.84
N SER A 36 -0.69 -4.01 -7.95
CA SER A 36 -0.22 -2.63 -8.08
C SER A 36 1.13 -2.41 -7.42
N GLY A 37 1.50 -3.24 -6.45
CA GLY A 37 2.82 -3.17 -5.83
C GLY A 37 3.02 -4.19 -4.72
N HIS A 38 4.29 -4.49 -4.47
CA HIS A 38 4.70 -5.44 -3.44
C HIS A 38 5.98 -4.98 -2.75
N TRP A 39 5.95 -4.90 -1.43
CA TRP A 39 7.02 -4.36 -0.60
C TRP A 39 7.31 -5.22 0.62
N TYR A 40 8.50 -5.03 1.19
CA TYR A 40 8.88 -5.54 2.50
C TYR A 40 9.40 -4.41 3.39
N THR A 41 9.15 -4.51 4.68
CA THR A 41 9.48 -3.48 5.66
C THR A 41 10.96 -3.46 6.03
N GLU A 42 11.55 -2.27 6.01
CA GLU A 42 12.87 -1.94 6.58
C GLU A 42 12.73 -1.38 8.00
N THR A 43 11.76 -0.49 8.22
CA THR A 43 11.48 0.09 9.54
C THR A 43 9.98 0.14 9.83
N GLY A 44 9.62 0.31 11.12
CA GLY A 44 8.26 0.16 11.62
C GLY A 44 8.07 -1.25 12.18
N SER A 45 7.11 -2.01 11.66
CA SER A 45 6.94 -3.41 12.03
C SER A 45 7.78 -4.28 11.11
N LEU A 46 8.80 -4.95 11.65
CA LEU A 46 9.75 -5.77 10.89
C LEU A 46 9.15 -7.10 10.43
N ASN A 47 9.81 -7.76 9.48
CA ASN A 47 9.41 -9.05 8.92
C ASN A 47 8.00 -9.04 8.30
N GLN A 48 7.60 -7.90 7.73
CA GLN A 48 6.31 -7.74 7.08
C GLN A 48 6.42 -7.59 5.58
N MET A 49 5.46 -8.21 4.88
CA MET A 49 5.20 -8.04 3.46
C MET A 49 3.92 -7.25 3.26
N ILE A 50 3.90 -6.32 2.31
CA ILE A 50 2.70 -5.57 1.94
C ILE A 50 2.48 -5.74 0.44
N ALA A 51 1.29 -6.20 0.06
CA ALA A 51 0.86 -6.35 -1.32
C ALA A 51 -0.44 -5.55 -1.54
N ILE A 52 -0.47 -4.72 -2.58
CA ILE A 52 -1.65 -3.92 -2.93
C ILE A 52 -2.27 -4.48 -4.22
N TRP A 53 -3.55 -4.83 -4.15
CA TRP A 53 -4.31 -5.41 -5.26
C TRP A 53 -5.50 -4.51 -5.63
N PRO A 54 -5.54 -3.94 -6.84
CA PRO A 54 -6.71 -3.26 -7.35
C PRO A 54 -7.78 -4.27 -7.78
N TYR A 55 -9.05 -3.95 -7.49
CA TYR A 55 -10.21 -4.66 -8.01
C TYR A 55 -11.28 -3.67 -8.43
N GLU A 56 -12.08 -4.01 -9.44
CA GLU A 56 -13.19 -3.14 -9.87
C GLU A 56 -14.22 -2.94 -8.74
N SER A 57 -14.57 -4.03 -8.05
CA SER A 57 -15.50 -4.06 -6.92
C SER A 57 -15.19 -5.23 -5.95
N LEU A 58 -15.94 -5.31 -4.84
CA LEU A 58 -15.84 -6.42 -3.89
C LEU A 58 -16.31 -7.75 -4.51
N GLU A 59 -17.30 -7.71 -5.40
CA GLU A 59 -17.81 -8.85 -6.14
C GLU A 59 -16.73 -9.38 -7.09
N LYS A 60 -16.08 -8.48 -7.86
CA LYS A 60 -15.00 -8.90 -8.77
C LYS A 60 -13.81 -9.46 -8.01
N ARG A 61 -13.49 -8.88 -6.84
CA ARG A 61 -12.49 -9.42 -5.93
C ARG A 61 -12.83 -10.86 -5.51
N LYS A 62 -14.08 -11.11 -5.11
CA LYS A 62 -14.54 -12.45 -4.69
C LYS A 62 -14.43 -13.45 -5.85
N GLU A 63 -14.97 -13.10 -7.02
CA GLU A 63 -14.93 -13.93 -8.22
C GLU A 63 -13.49 -14.32 -8.59
N ILE A 64 -12.58 -13.34 -8.68
CA ILE A 64 -11.17 -13.62 -9.02
C ILE A 64 -10.52 -14.54 -7.98
N ARG A 65 -10.83 -14.38 -6.68
CA ARG A 65 -10.30 -15.26 -5.63
C ARG A 65 -10.79 -16.69 -5.78
N GLU A 66 -12.07 -16.89 -6.09
CA GLU A 66 -12.61 -18.23 -6.33
C GLU A 66 -11.96 -18.88 -7.57
N ILE A 67 -11.81 -18.12 -8.66
CA ILE A 67 -11.17 -18.61 -9.90
C ILE A 67 -9.74 -19.07 -9.64
N VAL A 68 -8.89 -18.21 -9.09
CA VAL A 68 -7.46 -18.51 -8.92
C VAL A 68 -7.15 -19.58 -7.88
N GLU A 69 -8.08 -19.82 -6.94
CA GLU A 69 -7.98 -20.88 -5.91
C GLU A 69 -8.39 -22.25 -6.47
N THR A 70 -9.14 -22.30 -7.58
CA THR A 70 -9.66 -23.55 -8.16
C THR A 70 -9.06 -23.91 -9.52
N VAL A 71 -8.68 -22.91 -10.32
CA VAL A 71 -8.12 -23.11 -11.65
C VAL A 71 -6.83 -23.94 -11.60
N ASP A 72 -6.68 -24.84 -12.57
CA ASP A 72 -5.59 -25.82 -12.65
C ASP A 72 -5.35 -26.55 -11.32
N ASN A 73 -6.44 -27.02 -10.71
CA ASN A 73 -6.44 -27.74 -9.43
C ASN A 73 -5.77 -26.93 -8.29
N GLY A 74 -5.98 -25.61 -8.27
CA GLY A 74 -5.41 -24.69 -7.26
C GLY A 74 -3.91 -24.44 -7.43
N SER A 75 -3.33 -24.79 -8.58
CA SER A 75 -1.90 -24.58 -8.83
C SER A 75 -1.53 -23.12 -9.08
N VAL A 76 -2.49 -22.23 -9.39
CA VAL A 76 -2.24 -20.80 -9.61
C VAL A 76 -2.07 -20.03 -8.30
N TRP A 77 -2.95 -20.25 -7.32
CA TRP A 77 -2.94 -19.56 -6.03
C TRP A 77 -3.63 -20.42 -4.96
N PRO A 78 -3.26 -20.37 -3.66
CA PRO A 78 -2.22 -19.54 -3.04
C PRO A 78 -0.80 -20.12 -3.11
N PRO A 79 0.22 -19.30 -2.82
CA PRO A 79 1.57 -19.79 -2.57
C PRO A 79 1.60 -20.68 -1.32
N GLN A 80 2.40 -21.74 -1.34
CA GLN A 80 2.57 -22.66 -0.20
C GLN A 80 3.51 -22.04 0.85
N SER A 81 3.05 -21.00 1.53
CA SER A 81 3.82 -20.22 2.51
C SER A 81 3.20 -20.21 3.91
N GLY A 82 2.23 -21.09 4.19
CA GLY A 82 1.49 -21.11 5.46
C GLY A 82 2.35 -21.39 6.69
N ASN A 83 3.48 -22.09 6.54
CA ASN A 83 4.42 -22.39 7.62
C ASN A 83 5.36 -21.23 8.00
N ILE A 84 5.43 -20.17 7.17
CA ILE A 84 6.29 -19.00 7.39
C ILE A 84 5.51 -17.70 7.64
N ILE A 85 4.18 -17.76 7.49
CA ILE A 85 3.26 -16.65 7.77
C ILE A 85 2.69 -16.85 9.17
N ILE A 86 2.93 -15.89 10.05
CA ILE A 86 2.34 -15.86 11.41
C ILE A 86 0.87 -15.45 11.32
N ASN A 87 0.59 -14.38 10.57
CA ASN A 87 -0.76 -13.94 10.27
C ASN A 87 -0.79 -13.09 8.98
N MET A 88 -2.00 -12.89 8.46
CA MET A 88 -2.26 -12.00 7.34
C MET A 88 -3.48 -11.13 7.66
N THR A 89 -3.33 -9.81 7.47
CA THR A 89 -4.44 -8.87 7.50
C THR A 89 -4.79 -8.43 6.09
N SER A 90 -6.09 -8.38 5.81
CA SER A 90 -6.66 -7.90 4.55
C SER A 90 -7.53 -6.69 4.85
N GLU A 91 -7.15 -5.56 4.29
CA GLU A 91 -7.83 -4.27 4.47
C GLU A 91 -8.26 -3.76 3.10
N ILE A 92 -9.47 -3.21 3.01
CA ILE A 92 -10.05 -2.72 1.76
C ILE A 92 -10.11 -1.20 1.84
N TYR A 93 -9.70 -0.55 0.76
CA TYR A 93 -9.64 0.90 0.68
C TYR A 93 -10.20 1.43 -0.64
N LEU A 94 -10.71 2.66 -0.61
CA LEU A 94 -11.12 3.44 -1.77
C LEU A 94 -10.03 4.47 -2.09
N PRO A 95 -9.69 4.70 -3.38
CA PRO A 95 -8.77 5.77 -3.73
C PRO A 95 -9.42 7.13 -3.43
N THR A 96 -8.64 8.10 -2.95
CA THR A 96 -9.16 9.47 -2.82
C THR A 96 -9.43 10.08 -4.19
N PRO A 97 -10.35 11.06 -4.33
CA PRO A 97 -10.76 11.61 -5.63
C PRO A 97 -9.62 12.28 -6.43
N PHE A 98 -8.56 12.74 -5.76
CA PHE A 98 -7.41 13.35 -6.40
C PHE A 98 -6.36 12.32 -6.89
N MET A 99 -6.56 11.03 -6.63
CA MET A 99 -5.64 10.00 -7.09
C MET A 99 -5.88 9.62 -8.55
N ARG A 100 -4.76 9.43 -9.25
CA ARG A 100 -4.71 8.78 -10.55
C ARG A 100 -4.60 7.25 -10.37
N PRO A 101 -5.07 6.44 -11.33
CA PRO A 101 -4.84 5.00 -11.32
C PRO A 101 -3.36 4.66 -11.11
N LEU A 102 -3.10 3.65 -10.28
CA LEU A 102 -1.76 3.20 -9.96
C LEU A 102 -1.22 2.27 -11.05
N GLU A 103 -0.59 2.88 -12.06
CA GLU A 103 0.06 2.18 -13.18
C GLU A 103 1.49 1.74 -12.83
N PRO A 104 2.02 0.66 -13.46
CA PRO A 104 3.42 0.28 -13.35
C PRO A 104 4.37 1.40 -13.78
N LYS A 105 5.34 1.75 -12.93
CA LYS A 105 6.41 2.73 -13.20
C LYS A 105 7.48 2.70 -12.12
N THR A 106 8.70 3.02 -12.50
CA THR A 106 9.82 3.19 -11.56
C THR A 106 9.65 4.48 -10.75
N MET A 107 9.41 4.36 -9.43
CA MET A 107 9.27 5.52 -8.52
C MET A 107 10.18 5.46 -7.28
N GLY A 108 10.78 4.31 -6.99
CA GLY A 108 11.55 4.05 -5.76
C GLY A 108 13.04 4.43 -5.85
N PRO A 109 13.93 3.73 -5.12
CA PRO A 109 13.70 2.45 -4.45
C PRO A 109 13.11 2.54 -3.03
N LEU A 110 13.10 3.69 -2.38
CA LEU A 110 12.63 3.81 -1.00
C LEU A 110 11.14 4.21 -0.97
N TYR A 111 10.33 3.49 -0.20
CA TYR A 111 8.90 3.80 -0.05
C TYR A 111 8.56 4.06 1.41
N GLU A 112 7.66 5.00 1.66
CA GLU A 112 7.06 5.22 2.99
C GLU A 112 5.54 5.10 2.88
N ILE A 113 4.98 4.08 3.52
CA ILE A 113 3.54 4.01 3.77
C ILE A 113 3.25 4.62 5.14
N ARG A 114 2.20 5.43 5.20
CA ARG A 114 1.74 6.09 6.42
C ARG A 114 0.26 5.77 6.57
N TYR A 115 -0.11 5.26 7.74
CA TYR A 115 -1.49 5.02 8.12
C TYR A 115 -1.90 6.04 9.17
N TYR A 116 -3.14 6.49 9.06
CA TYR A 116 -3.73 7.50 9.91
C TYR A 116 -5.09 7.00 10.39
N SER A 117 -5.46 7.41 11.60
CA SER A 117 -6.78 7.18 12.17
C SER A 117 -7.46 8.52 12.41
N TYR A 118 -8.58 8.75 11.74
CA TYR A 118 -9.44 9.91 11.98
C TYR A 118 -10.80 9.43 12.53
N PRO A 119 -11.53 10.28 13.25
CA PRO A 119 -12.98 10.10 13.38
C PRO A 119 -13.59 9.97 11.97
N GLN A 120 -14.49 9.00 11.78
CA GLN A 120 -14.96 8.61 10.44
C GLN A 120 -15.68 9.76 9.73
N GLU A 121 -16.41 10.57 10.48
CA GLU A 121 -17.13 11.75 10.03
C GLU A 121 -16.21 12.86 9.49
N LEU A 122 -14.93 12.86 9.85
CA LEU A 122 -13.94 13.86 9.42
C LEU A 122 -13.16 13.44 8.18
N ILE A 123 -13.30 12.20 7.69
CA ILE A 123 -12.60 11.73 6.48
C ILE A 123 -12.87 12.62 5.26
N PRO A 124 -14.11 13.08 4.98
CA PRO A 124 -14.36 14.01 3.87
C PRO A 124 -13.54 15.31 3.98
N ASP A 125 -13.45 15.90 5.17
CA ASP A 125 -12.69 17.13 5.41
C ASP A 125 -11.18 16.91 5.25
N VAL A 126 -10.67 15.74 5.68
CA VAL A 126 -9.28 15.34 5.44
C VAL A 126 -9.00 15.22 3.95
N ILE A 127 -9.89 14.58 3.18
CA ILE A 127 -9.77 14.41 1.73
C ILE A 127 -9.75 15.77 1.02
N ASP A 128 -10.65 16.67 1.38
CA ASP A 128 -10.73 18.02 0.79
C ASP A 128 -9.45 18.84 1.06
N ALA A 129 -9.01 18.88 2.32
CA ALA A 129 -7.82 19.60 2.73
C ALA A 129 -6.54 19.02 2.08
N TRP A 130 -6.40 17.69 2.02
CA TRP A 130 -5.30 17.05 1.31
C TRP A 130 -5.34 17.35 -0.18
N GLY A 131 -6.51 17.22 -0.82
CA GLY A 131 -6.70 17.44 -2.25
C GLY A 131 -6.26 18.83 -2.70
N LYS A 132 -6.60 19.87 -1.94
CA LYS A 132 -6.16 21.26 -2.20
C LYS A 132 -4.64 21.44 -2.11
N ALA A 133 -3.99 20.70 -1.22
CA ALA A 133 -2.55 20.79 -1.00
C ALA A 133 -1.70 19.88 -1.91
N MET A 134 -2.32 18.86 -2.56
CA MET A 134 -1.61 17.88 -3.38
C MET A 134 -0.78 18.48 -4.52
N PRO A 135 -1.26 19.46 -5.31
CA PRO A 135 -0.49 19.99 -6.44
C PRO A 135 0.91 20.47 -6.02
N LYS A 136 1.00 21.27 -4.95
CA LYS A 136 2.28 21.75 -4.41
C LYS A 136 3.08 20.64 -3.71
N ARG A 137 2.40 19.71 -3.03
CA ARG A 137 3.07 18.63 -2.30
C ARG A 137 3.75 17.63 -3.24
N GLU A 138 3.13 17.31 -4.39
CA GLU A 138 3.68 16.40 -5.39
C GLU A 138 4.92 16.96 -6.10
N GLU A 139 5.12 18.29 -6.13
CA GLU A 139 6.35 18.90 -6.63
C GLU A 139 7.60 18.49 -5.81
N LEU A 140 7.42 18.14 -4.52
CA LEU A 140 8.52 17.77 -3.64
C LEU A 140 8.86 16.28 -3.67
N SER A 141 7.85 15.42 -3.80
CA SER A 141 8.08 13.97 -3.97
C SER A 141 6.84 13.30 -4.57
N PRO A 142 7.01 12.20 -5.32
CA PRO A 142 5.88 11.49 -5.89
C PRO A 142 4.96 10.90 -4.82
N LEU A 143 3.66 11.14 -4.98
CA LEU A 143 2.61 10.39 -4.32
C LEU A 143 2.30 9.14 -5.15
N VAL A 144 2.56 7.98 -4.57
CA VAL A 144 2.30 6.68 -5.21
C VAL A 144 0.81 6.35 -5.09
N GLY A 145 0.23 6.62 -3.92
CA GLY A 145 -1.19 6.47 -3.72
C GLY A 145 -1.70 7.03 -2.42
N CYS A 146 -2.98 7.37 -2.39
CA CYS A 146 -3.69 7.87 -1.24
C CYS A 146 -5.09 7.25 -1.21
N TRP A 147 -5.46 6.66 -0.09
CA TRP A 147 -6.68 5.90 0.05
C TRP A 147 -7.33 6.13 1.40
N TYR A 148 -8.61 5.80 1.50
CA TYR A 148 -9.40 5.87 2.73
C TYR A 148 -10.32 4.65 2.86
N SER A 149 -10.77 4.37 4.08
CA SER A 149 -11.78 3.35 4.36
C SER A 149 -13.12 4.04 4.62
N ASP A 150 -14.19 3.57 3.98
CA ASP A 150 -15.57 3.98 4.25
C ASP A 150 -16.23 3.17 5.36
N PHE A 151 -15.66 2.02 5.75
CA PHE A 151 -16.14 1.19 6.86
C PHE A 151 -15.08 0.96 7.94
N GLY A 152 -15.21 1.67 9.06
CA GLY A 152 -14.54 1.40 10.33
C GLY A 152 -13.01 1.19 10.28
N GLY A 153 -12.45 0.76 11.42
CA GLY A 153 -11.04 0.42 11.57
C GLY A 153 -10.14 1.59 11.98
N THR A 154 -8.98 1.25 12.56
CA THR A 154 -8.01 2.22 13.09
C THR A 154 -7.01 2.71 12.03
N ARG A 155 -7.22 2.43 10.74
CA ARG A 155 -6.31 2.85 9.65
C ARG A 155 -7.08 3.44 8.48
N ASN A 156 -8.09 4.25 8.77
CA ASN A 156 -9.07 4.69 7.77
C ASN A 156 -8.58 5.75 6.78
N PHE A 157 -7.31 6.17 6.84
CA PHE A 157 -6.68 6.98 5.80
C PHE A 157 -5.22 6.58 5.61
N VAL A 158 -4.76 6.40 4.37
CA VAL A 158 -3.45 5.83 4.04
C VAL A 158 -2.79 6.63 2.92
N SER A 159 -1.51 6.96 3.08
CA SER A 159 -0.71 7.57 2.01
C SER A 159 0.57 6.78 1.78
N LEU A 160 0.96 6.60 0.52
CA LEU A 160 2.18 5.93 0.09
C LEU A 160 3.02 6.90 -0.74
N TRP A 161 4.24 7.15 -0.28
CA TRP A 161 5.20 8.06 -0.91
C TRP A 161 6.43 7.28 -1.38
N SER A 162 7.11 7.80 -2.39
CA SER A 162 8.39 7.26 -2.85
C SER A 162 9.51 8.30 -2.76
N TYR A 163 10.72 7.79 -2.56
CA TYR A 163 11.95 8.54 -2.40
C TYR A 163 13.11 7.76 -3.03
N LYS A 164 14.16 8.48 -3.41
CA LYS A 164 15.42 7.95 -3.90
C LYS A 164 16.19 7.22 -2.79
N ASN A 165 16.23 7.80 -1.59
CA ASN A 165 16.96 7.25 -0.44
C ASN A 165 16.50 7.92 0.88
N PHE A 166 17.13 7.53 2.00
CA PHE A 166 16.78 8.05 3.32
C PHE A 166 17.09 9.53 3.50
N GLU A 167 18.15 10.04 2.88
CA GLU A 167 18.57 11.44 3.00
C GLU A 167 17.60 12.37 2.28
N GLU A 168 17.27 12.07 1.02
CA GLU A 168 16.24 12.80 0.26
C GLU A 168 14.90 12.78 0.99
N ARG A 169 14.53 11.65 1.60
CA ARG A 169 13.31 11.57 2.42
C ARG A 169 13.33 12.58 3.57
N LEU A 170 14.46 12.75 4.28
CA LEU A 170 14.57 13.71 5.37
C LEU A 170 14.43 15.15 4.85
N GLU A 171 15.17 15.49 3.78
CA GLU A 171 15.13 16.81 3.15
C GLU A 171 13.72 17.17 2.65
N VAL A 172 13.06 16.26 1.92
CA VAL A 172 11.70 16.48 1.41
C VAL A 172 10.73 16.67 2.56
N ARG A 173 10.85 15.88 3.64
CA ARG A 173 9.96 16.02 4.80
C ARG A 173 10.16 17.34 5.52
N GLU A 174 11.35 17.91 5.52
CA GLU A 174 11.62 19.25 6.04
C GLU A 174 11.01 20.33 5.17
N LYS A 175 11.32 20.33 3.87
CA LYS A 175 10.74 21.26 2.88
C LYS A 175 9.21 21.23 2.86
N ALA A 176 8.63 20.04 3.02
CA ALA A 176 7.18 19.87 3.09
C ALA A 176 6.60 20.61 4.32
N ARG A 177 7.23 20.49 5.50
CA ARG A 177 6.80 21.21 6.71
C ARG A 177 6.86 22.73 6.53
N GLU A 178 7.97 23.22 5.99
CA GLU A 178 8.14 24.66 5.70
C GLU A 178 7.10 25.17 4.68
N SER A 179 6.71 24.32 3.74
CA SER A 179 5.70 24.60 2.73
C SER A 179 4.25 24.54 3.24
N GLY A 180 4.05 24.20 4.52
CA GLY A 180 2.73 24.10 5.16
C GLY A 180 2.10 22.71 5.12
N TRP A 181 2.91 21.64 5.01
CA TRP A 181 2.45 20.24 5.10
C TRP A 181 2.65 19.65 6.51
N PRO A 182 1.67 18.90 7.07
CA PRO A 182 0.35 18.60 6.53
C PRO A 182 -0.54 19.85 6.44
N PRO A 183 -1.61 19.84 5.61
CA PRO A 183 -2.46 21.01 5.40
C PRO A 183 -3.04 21.50 6.73
N LYS A 184 -2.94 22.81 7.02
CA LYS A 184 -3.37 23.38 8.30
C LYS A 184 -4.87 23.23 8.57
N ASP A 185 -5.67 23.24 7.51
CA ASP A 185 -7.13 23.10 7.59
C ASP A 185 -7.58 21.63 7.66
N ALA A 186 -6.64 20.67 7.57
CA ALA A 186 -6.98 19.26 7.72
C ALA A 186 -7.24 18.93 9.20
N PRO A 187 -8.25 18.08 9.50
CA PRO A 187 -8.37 17.45 10.81
C PRO A 187 -7.07 16.80 11.26
N ILE A 188 -6.87 16.71 12.58
CA ILE A 188 -5.68 16.07 13.17
C ILE A 188 -5.97 14.57 13.37
N PRO A 189 -5.08 13.66 12.93
CA PRO A 189 -5.28 12.24 13.16
C PRO A 189 -5.15 11.90 14.64
N THR A 190 -6.02 11.03 15.13
CA THR A 190 -5.98 10.48 16.50
C THR A 190 -4.82 9.52 16.71
N LEU A 191 -4.40 8.82 15.67
CA LEU A 191 -3.24 7.93 15.67
C LEU A 191 -2.54 7.99 14.30
N GLN A 192 -1.23 7.80 14.30
CA GLN A 192 -0.42 7.72 13.09
C GLN A 192 0.65 6.65 13.26
N GLU A 193 0.87 5.87 12.22
CA GLU A 193 2.00 4.94 12.10
C GLU A 193 2.61 5.03 10.70
N ASN A 194 3.87 4.64 10.57
CA ASN A 194 4.52 4.57 9.27
C ASN A 194 5.42 3.33 9.16
N LYS A 195 5.70 2.93 7.93
CA LYS A 195 6.69 1.91 7.60
C LYS A 195 7.53 2.43 6.45
N ILE A 196 8.84 2.24 6.55
CA ILE A 196 9.74 2.44 5.41
C ILE A 196 9.99 1.07 4.80
N MET A 197 9.94 0.98 3.48
CA MET A 197 9.86 -0.28 2.77
C MET A 197 10.70 -0.25 1.50
N TRP A 198 11.11 -1.44 1.09
CA TRP A 198 11.74 -1.71 -0.19
C TRP A 198 10.80 -2.50 -1.10
N PRO A 199 10.77 -2.22 -2.41
CA PRO A 199 9.98 -3.00 -3.34
C PRO A 199 10.64 -4.37 -3.57
N ALA A 200 9.83 -5.41 -3.66
CA ALA A 200 10.32 -6.71 -4.13
C ALA A 200 10.77 -6.63 -5.59
N LYS A 201 11.70 -7.50 -6.00
CA LYS A 201 12.25 -7.52 -7.38
C LYS A 201 11.22 -7.67 -8.51
N PHE A 202 10.07 -8.27 -8.20
CA PHE A 202 8.97 -8.47 -9.14
C PHE A 202 7.86 -7.41 -8.98
N SER A 203 8.05 -6.42 -8.11
CA SER A 203 7.07 -5.35 -7.92
C SER A 203 7.01 -4.48 -9.19
N PRO A 204 5.81 -4.14 -9.70
CA PRO A 204 5.64 -3.27 -10.88
C PRO A 204 6.07 -1.82 -10.64
N LEU A 205 6.45 -1.47 -9.41
CA LEU A 205 6.93 -0.15 -9.01
C LEU A 205 8.46 -0.12 -8.78
N GLN A 206 9.20 -1.06 -9.39
CA GLN A 206 10.67 -0.99 -9.48
C GLN A 206 11.15 -0.23 -10.71
#